data_AF-A0A7V6SXG9-F1
#
_entry.id   AF-A0A7V6SXG9-F1
#
_cell.length_a   1.000
_cell.length_b   1.000
_cell.length_c   1.000
_cell.angle_alpha   90.00
_cell.angle_beta   90.00
_cell.angle_gamma   90.00
#
_symmetry.space_group_name_H-M   'P 1'
#
loop_
_entity.id
_entity.type
_entity.pdbx_description
1 polymer ?
#
loop_
_entity_poly.entity_id
_entity_poly.type
_entity_poly.pdbx_seq_one_letter_code
_entity_poly.pdbx_strand_id
1 'polypeptide(L)' 'MESIWMRDYINRNLPSVSEDITTPVLIIGGGIAGLMCAYNLMKNDIKFVLVDARGLASGVSANTTAQVSISHDKIYNDIE' A
#
# COMPACT_ATOMS: atom_id res chain seq x y z
N MET A 1 -20.57 -0.93 -1.79
CA MET A 1 -20.36 -1.75 -0.58
C MET A 1 -19.06 -1.26 0.04
N GLU A 2 -19.07 -0.93 1.32
CA GLU A 2 -17.88 -0.46 2.01
C GLU A 2 -16.96 -1.65 2.34
N SER A 3 -15.65 -1.46 2.21
CA SER A 3 -14.68 -2.49 2.54
C SER A 3 -14.69 -2.81 4.04
N ILE A 4 -14.69 -4.09 4.39
CA ILE A 4 -14.54 -4.53 5.79
C ILE A 4 -13.22 -4.06 6.42
N TRP A 5 -12.17 -3.89 5.61
CA TRP A 5 -10.84 -3.45 6.04
C TRP A 5 -10.80 -1.95 6.37
N MET A 6 -11.80 -1.19 5.89
CA MET A 6 -11.90 0.23 6.15
C MET A 6 -12.78 0.57 7.35
N ARG A 7 -13.46 -0.42 7.95
CA ARG A 7 -14.39 -0.20 9.07
C ARG A 7 -13.74 0.50 10.27
N ASP A 8 -12.53 0.08 10.62
CA ASP A 8 -11.76 0.63 11.74
C ASP A 8 -10.58 1.48 11.25
N TYR A 9 -10.58 1.89 9.98
CA TYR A 9 -9.52 2.70 9.42
C TYR A 9 -9.55 4.10 10.02
N ILE A 10 -8.46 4.48 10.67
CA ILE A 10 -8.27 5.83 11.18
C ILE A 10 -7.62 6.67 10.10
N ASN A 11 -8.39 7.57 9.50
CA ASN A 11 -7.85 8.58 8.60
C ASN A 11 -6.89 9.49 9.38
N ARG A 12 -5.61 9.48 8.99
CA ARG A 12 -4.55 10.27 9.62
C ARG A 12 -4.52 11.73 9.15
N ASN A 13 -5.42 12.15 8.26
CA ASN A 13 -5.45 13.48 7.66
C ASN A 13 -4.07 13.91 7.16
N LEU A 14 -3.44 13.03 6.37
CA LEU A 14 -2.13 13.31 5.80
C LEU A 14 -2.21 14.54 4.90
N PRO A 15 -1.19 15.42 4.92
CA PRO A 15 -1.18 16.61 4.11
C PRO A 15 -1.12 16.24 2.62
N SER A 16 -1.81 17.03 1.81
CA SER A 16 -1.59 17.02 0.36
C SER A 16 -0.27 17.71 0.04
N VAL A 17 0.36 17.32 -1.07
CA VAL A 17 1.57 17.97 -1.58
C VAL A 17 1.16 19.30 -2.23
N SER A 18 1.55 20.42 -1.63
CA SER A 18 1.21 21.77 -2.09
C SER A 18 2.40 22.52 -2.71
N GLU A 19 3.59 21.93 -2.68
CA GLU A 19 4.84 22.51 -3.14
C GLU A 19 5.75 21.42 -3.71
N ASP A 20 6.80 21.82 -4.41
CA ASP A 20 7.80 20.90 -4.95
C ASP A 20 8.65 20.31 -3.82
N ILE A 21 8.68 18.99 -3.71
CA ILE A 21 9.46 18.27 -2.69
C ILE A 21 10.63 17.55 -3.37
N THR A 22 11.85 17.93 -2.99
CA THR A 22 13.05 17.18 -3.38
C THR A 22 13.28 16.03 -2.39
N THR A 23 13.35 14.81 -2.91
CA THR A 23 13.57 13.58 -2.12
C THR A 23 14.49 12.63 -2.89
N PRO A 24 15.34 11.84 -2.22
CA PRO A 24 16.14 10.83 -2.91
C PRO A 24 15.29 9.67 -3.44
N VAL A 25 14.12 9.40 -2.84
CA VAL A 25 13.16 8.39 -3.31
C VAL A 25 11.73 8.92 -3.25
N LEU A 26 11.00 8.76 -4.34
CA LEU A 26 9.56 9.00 -4.43
C LEU A 26 8.83 7.67 -4.63
N ILE A 27 7.93 7.33 -3.72
CA ILE A 27 7.04 6.17 -3.82
C ILE A 27 5.67 6.66 -4.29
N ILE A 28 5.21 6.12 -5.42
CA ILE A 28 3.89 6.43 -5.99
C ILE A 28 2.96 5.23 -5.75
N GLY A 29 1.91 5.46 -4.97
CA GLY A 29 0.92 4.46 -4.57
C GLY A 29 1.09 4.04 -3.11
N GLY A 30 0.06 4.29 -2.32
CA GLY A 30 -0.06 3.98 -0.88
C GLY A 30 -0.76 2.67 -0.59
N GLY A 31 -0.82 1.75 -1.56
CA GLY A 31 -1.21 0.36 -1.33
C GLY A 31 -0.14 -0.44 -0.58
N ILE A 32 -0.41 -1.73 -0.34
CA ILE A 32 0.47 -2.61 0.45
C ILE A 32 1.91 -2.66 -0.08
N ALA A 33 2.10 -2.68 -1.41
CA ALA A 33 3.43 -2.69 -2.01
C ALA A 33 4.23 -1.41 -1.71
N GLY A 34 3.60 -0.24 -1.87
CA GLY A 34 4.23 1.04 -1.57
C GLY A 34 4.49 1.24 -0.07
N LEU A 35 3.57 0.80 0.79
CA LEU A 35 3.76 0.82 2.24
C LEU A 35 4.89 -0.11 2.68
N MET A 36 5.01 -1.30 2.09
CA MET A 36 6.13 -2.21 2.37
C MET A 36 7.46 -1.65 1.85
N CYS A 37 7.47 -0.94 0.72
CA CYS A 37 8.64 -0.21 0.25
C CYS A 37 9.05 0.86 1.27
N ALA A 38 8.14 1.74 1.68
CA ALA A 38 8.37 2.77 2.69
C ALA A 38 8.90 2.17 4.00
N TYR A 39 8.29 1.09 4.50
CA TYR A 39 8.75 0.40 5.70
C TYR A 39 10.20 -0.08 5.60
N ASN A 40 10.60 -0.65 4.46
CA ASN A 40 11.98 -1.08 4.25
C ASN A 40 12.95 0.09 4.14
N LEU A 41 12.56 1.20 3.51
CA LEU A 41 13.38 2.41 3.47
C LEU A 41 13.54 3.03 4.87
N MET A 42 12.46 3.09 5.67
CA MET A 42 12.52 3.51 7.07
C MET A 42 13.51 2.68 7.88
N LYS A 43 13.49 1.34 7.70
CA LYS A 43 14.41 0.43 8.39
C LYS A 43 15.88 0.63 8.06
N ASN A 44 16.18 1.26 6.92
CA ASN A 44 17.54 1.52 6.46
C ASN A 44 17.90 3.01 6.56
N ASP A 45 17.11 3.81 7.30
CA ASP A 45 17.29 5.26 7.48
C ASP A 45 17.35 6.06 6.16
N ILE A 46 16.68 5.55 5.12
CA ILE A 46 16.61 6.21 3.82
C ILE A 46 15.42 7.16 3.81
N LYS A 47 15.65 8.44 3.52
CA LYS A 47 14.59 9.44 3.35
C LYS A 47 13.75 9.13 2.11
N PHE A 48 12.44 9.32 2.19
CA PHE A 48 11.54 9.16 1.06
C PHE A 48 10.31 10.05 1.21
N VAL A 49 9.57 10.20 0.11
CA VAL A 49 8.20 10.71 0.09
C VAL A 49 7.30 9.63 -0.49
N LEU A 50 6.16 9.37 0.14
CA LEU A 50 5.13 8.48 -0.38
C LEU A 50 3.88 9.29 -0.66
N VAL A 51 3.32 9.13 -1.86
CA VAL A 51 2.09 9.80 -2.28
C VAL A 51 1.05 8.80 -2.76
N ASP A 52 -0.22 9.06 -2.45
CA ASP A 52 -1.37 8.35 -3.02
C ASP A 52 -2.50 9.35 -3.28
N ALA A 53 -3.13 9.27 -4.46
CA ALA A 53 -4.21 10.16 -4.86
C ALA A 53 -5.54 9.92 -4.09
N ARG A 54 -5.71 8.77 -3.45
CA ARG A 54 -6.95 8.31 -2.82
C ARG A 54 -6.78 7.96 -1.34
N GLY A 55 -5.64 8.30 -0.75
CA GLY A 55 -5.30 7.93 0.62
C GLY A 55 -4.68 6.54 0.75
N LEU A 56 -4.08 6.27 1.90
CA LEU A 56 -3.34 5.02 2.12
C LEU A 56 -4.28 3.82 2.18
N ALA A 57 -3.83 2.72 1.59
CA ALA A 57 -4.48 1.41 1.55
C ALA A 57 -5.89 1.36 0.93
N SER A 58 -6.48 2.47 0.49
CA SER A 58 -7.89 2.56 0.09
C SER A 58 -8.27 1.87 -1.23
N GLY A 59 -7.27 1.50 -2.04
CA GLY A 59 -7.46 0.82 -3.32
C GLY A 59 -7.62 -0.70 -3.19
N VAL A 60 -6.90 -1.47 -4.01
CA VAL A 60 -6.95 -2.95 -4.01
C VAL A 60 -6.61 -3.53 -2.63
N SER A 61 -5.70 -2.90 -1.89
CA SER A 61 -5.32 -3.35 -0.54
C SER A 61 -6.46 -3.30 0.48
N ALA A 62 -7.43 -2.41 0.32
CA ALA A 62 -8.66 -2.42 1.10
C ALA A 62 -9.71 -3.38 0.53
N ASN A 63 -9.58 -3.88 -0.70
CA ASN A 63 -10.63 -4.68 -1.35
C ASN A 63 -10.21 -6.13 -1.62
N THR A 64 -9.24 -6.64 -0.86
CA THR A 64 -8.79 -8.03 -0.90
C THR A 64 -9.50 -8.91 0.12
N THR A 65 -9.45 -10.23 -0.02
CA THR A 65 -9.81 -11.18 1.05
C THR A 65 -8.70 -11.34 2.10
N ALA A 66 -7.53 -10.71 1.86
CA ALA A 66 -6.30 -10.84 2.65
C ALA A 66 -5.85 -12.29 2.87
N GLN A 67 -6.20 -13.18 1.95
CA GLN A 67 -5.66 -14.53 1.96
C GLN A 67 -4.16 -14.48 1.65
N VAL A 68 -3.35 -14.97 2.58
CA VAL A 68 -1.91 -15.13 2.40
C VAL A 68 -1.62 -16.61 2.29
N SER A 69 -1.07 -17.04 1.16
CA SER A 69 -0.73 -18.44 0.90
C SER A 69 0.61 -18.55 0.19
N ILE A 70 1.27 -19.70 0.31
CA ILE A 70 2.61 -19.95 -0.24
C ILE A 70 2.52 -20.64 -1.62
N SER A 71 1.31 -20.82 -2.17
CA SER A 71 1.09 -21.51 -3.45
C SER A 71 -0.27 -21.17 -4.06
N HIS A 72 -0.30 -20.25 -5.03
CA HIS A 72 -1.49 -19.99 -5.84
C HIS A 72 -1.55 -20.85 -7.12
N ASP A 73 -0.43 -21.42 -7.58
CA ASP A 73 -0.38 -22.03 -8.91
C ASP A 73 -0.43 -23.56 -8.91
N LYS A 74 0.25 -24.26 -7.98
CA LYS A 74 0.40 -25.73 -8.08
C LYS A 74 -0.91 -26.51 -7.90
N ILE A 75 -1.85 -26.02 -7.10
CA ILE A 75 -3.12 -26.73 -6.83
C ILE A 75 -4.12 -26.52 -7.97
N TYR A 76 -3.97 -25.44 -8.76
CA TYR A 76 -4.87 -25.09 -9.87
C TYR A 76 -4.32 -25.50 -11.25
N ASN A 77 -3.04 -25.84 -11.36
CA ASN A 77 -2.43 -26.34 -12.60
C ASN A 77 -3.04 -27.68 -13.08
N ASP A 78 -3.61 -28.49 -12.19
CA ASP A 78 -4.16 -29.81 -12.54
C ASP A 78 -5.67 -29.76 -12.88
N ILE A 79 -6.26 -28.57 -13.03
CA ILE A 79 -7.70 -28.38 -13.33
C ILE A 79 -7.95 -27.94 -14.79
N GLU A 80 -7.05 -28.27 -15.72
CA GLU A 80 -7.30 -28.21 -17.16
C GLU A 80 -8.18 -29.37 -17.67
#